data_AF-A0A1F4HF76-F1
#
_entry.id   AF-A0A1F4HF76-F1
#
_cell.length_a   1.000
_cell.length_b   1.000
_cell.length_c   1.000
_cell.angle_alpha   90.00
_cell.angle_beta   90.00
_cell.angle_gamma   90.00
#
_symmetry.space_group_name_H-M   'P 1'
#
loop_
_entity.id
_entity.type
_entity.pdbx_description
1 polymer ?
#
loop_
_entity_poly.entity_id
_entity_poly.type
_entity_poly.pdbx_seq_one_letter_code
_entity_poly.pdbx_strand_id
1 'polypeptide(L)'
;MNGVQALNIVTALANGVDPETGEVYPPESPYQRAHIVRALFAASRALEHFNEVEQRKQRLPANTGKPWSDEDDARLGGGYDAGRSVEELAREHNRTRGSIQARLVKLGKLRL
;
A
#
# COMPACT_ATOMS: atom_id res chain seq x y z
N MET A 1 -3.18 -10.75 -15.35
CA MET A 1 -2.09 -9.74 -15.27
C MET A 1 -2.19 -9.03 -13.93
N ASN A 2 -1.19 -9.19 -13.05
CA ASN A 2 -1.11 -8.39 -11.81
C ASN A 2 -0.12 -7.21 -11.99
N GLY A 3 -0.10 -6.29 -11.02
CA GLY A 3 0.71 -5.08 -11.12
C GLY A 3 2.23 -5.33 -11.19
N VAL A 4 2.72 -6.38 -10.53
CA VAL A 4 4.14 -6.78 -10.58
C VAL A 4 4.50 -7.32 -11.97
N GLN A 5 3.65 -8.17 -12.54
CA GLN A 5 3.82 -8.68 -13.92
C GLN A 5 3.82 -7.55 -14.94
N ALA A 6 2.90 -6.60 -14.83
CA ALA A 6 2.84 -5.43 -15.70
C ALA A 6 4.12 -4.58 -15.61
N LEU A 7 4.60 -4.32 -14.38
CA LEU A 7 5.85 -3.59 -14.16
C LEU A 7 7.05 -4.30 -14.80
N ASN A 8 7.16 -5.62 -14.66
CA ASN A 8 8.25 -6.39 -15.26
C ASN A 8 8.25 -6.29 -16.79
N ILE A 9 7.08 -6.43 -17.42
CA ILE A 9 6.93 -6.30 -18.87
C ILE A 9 7.34 -4.90 -19.34
N VAL A 10 6.77 -3.85 -18.74
CA VAL A 10 7.07 -2.46 -19.16
C VAL A 10 8.52 -2.11 -18.92
N THR A 11 9.13 -2.64 -17.85
CA THR A 11 10.56 -2.42 -17.55
C THR A 11 11.46 -3.12 -18.56
N ALA A 12 11.15 -4.36 -18.95
CA ALA A 12 11.90 -5.05 -20.02
C ALA A 12 11.84 -4.25 -21.33
N LEU A 13 10.64 -3.82 -21.74
CA LEU A 13 10.45 -2.99 -22.92
C LEU A 13 11.21 -1.65 -22.85
N ALA A 14 11.21 -0.99 -21.68
CA ALA A 14 11.95 0.25 -21.47
C ALA A 14 13.48 0.07 -21.62
N ASN A 15 13.99 -1.11 -21.27
CA ASN A 15 15.38 -1.49 -21.45
C ASN A 15 15.69 -2.00 -22.86
N GLY A 16 14.71 -1.99 -23.78
CA GLY A 16 14.86 -2.51 -25.12
C GLY A 16 15.00 -4.04 -25.14
N VAL A 17 14.44 -4.73 -24.16
CA VAL A 17 14.48 -6.20 -24.02
C VAL A 17 13.08 -6.77 -24.25
N ASP A 18 13.01 -7.85 -25.01
CA ASP A 18 11.79 -8.60 -25.21
C ASP A 18 11.38 -9.31 -23.90
N PRO A 19 10.18 -9.04 -23.37
CA PRO A 19 9.77 -9.56 -22.06
C PRO A 19 9.49 -11.07 -22.04
N GLU A 20 9.31 -11.70 -23.20
CA GLU A 20 9.03 -13.13 -23.31
C GLU A 20 10.31 -13.94 -23.51
N THR A 21 11.22 -13.43 -24.33
CA THR A 21 12.45 -14.15 -24.73
C THR A 21 13.72 -13.68 -24.00
N GLY A 22 13.73 -12.45 -23.49
CA GLY A 22 14.91 -11.83 -22.88
C GLY A 22 15.93 -11.30 -23.89
N GLU A 23 15.63 -11.34 -25.18
CA GLU A 23 16.52 -10.83 -26.23
C GLU A 23 16.50 -9.30 -26.31
N VAL A 24 17.63 -8.69 -26.67
CA VAL A 24 17.70 -7.24 -26.91
C VAL A 24 17.14 -6.93 -28.29
N TYR A 25 16.18 -6.01 -28.35
CA TYR A 25 15.61 -5.56 -29.61
C TYR A 25 16.66 -4.87 -30.50
N PRO A 26 16.58 -5.05 -31.83
CA PRO A 26 17.46 -4.37 -32.77
C PRO A 26 17.25 -2.84 -32.72
N PRO A 27 18.26 -2.03 -33.09
CA PRO A 27 18.20 -0.56 -32.99
C PRO A 27 17.01 0.10 -33.69
N GLU A 28 16.48 -0.52 -34.75
CA GLU A 28 15.35 0.00 -35.53
C GLU A 28 13.99 -0.27 -34.89
N SER A 29 13.97 -1.09 -33.83
CA SER A 29 12.77 -1.40 -33.07
C SER A 29 12.15 -0.13 -32.48
N PRO A 30 10.81 0.01 -32.49
CA PRO A 30 10.13 1.09 -31.77
C PRO A 30 10.54 1.19 -30.30
N TYR A 31 10.89 0.07 -29.65
CA TYR A 31 11.32 0.01 -28.25
C TYR A 31 12.74 0.55 -28.02
N GLN A 32 13.53 0.78 -29.07
CA GLN A 32 14.85 1.42 -28.98
C GLN A 32 14.78 2.93 -29.30
N ARG A 33 13.62 3.45 -29.74
CA ARG A 33 13.46 4.88 -30.05
C ARG A 33 13.44 5.70 -28.77
N ALA A 34 14.31 6.70 -28.66
CA ALA A 34 14.52 7.47 -27.43
C ALA A 34 13.24 8.04 -26.79
N HIS A 35 12.26 8.52 -27.58
CA HIS A 35 11.01 9.04 -27.03
C HIS A 35 10.10 7.94 -26.47
N ILE A 36 10.07 6.76 -27.10
CA ILE A 36 9.35 5.58 -26.61
C ILE A 36 10.00 5.06 -25.33
N VAL A 37 11.32 4.91 -25.32
CA VAL A 37 12.09 4.52 -24.12
C VAL A 37 11.77 5.44 -22.94
N ARG A 38 11.81 6.76 -23.13
CA ARG A 38 11.45 7.73 -22.09
C ARG A 38 10.00 7.58 -21.61
N ALA A 39 9.06 7.35 -22.52
CA ALA A 39 7.66 7.14 -22.15
C ALA A 39 7.47 5.84 -21.34
N LEU A 40 8.16 4.77 -21.72
CA LEU A 40 8.12 3.49 -21.01
C LEU A 40 8.78 3.59 -19.63
N PHE A 41 9.89 4.32 -19.49
CA PHE A 41 10.46 4.61 -18.16
C PHE A 41 9.54 5.46 -17.28
N ALA A 42 8.82 6.42 -17.86
CA ALA A 42 7.81 7.16 -17.11
C ALA A 42 6.67 6.24 -16.66
N ALA A 43 6.22 5.34 -17.54
CA ALA A 43 5.19 4.36 -17.24
C ALA A 43 5.62 3.34 -16.17
N SER A 44 6.86 2.82 -16.24
CA SER A 44 7.37 1.87 -15.25
C SER A 44 7.43 2.49 -13.85
N ARG A 45 7.90 3.75 -13.74
CA ARG A 45 7.89 4.49 -12.46
C ARG A 45 6.48 4.72 -11.92
N ALA A 46 5.51 5.01 -12.78
CA ALA A 46 4.12 5.15 -12.37
C ALA A 46 3.53 3.82 -11.87
N LEU A 47 3.85 2.71 -12.54
CA LEU A 47 3.44 1.36 -12.14
C LEU A 47 4.09 0.94 -10.82
N GLU A 48 5.38 1.23 -10.62
CA GLU A 48 6.08 1.01 -9.36
C GLU A 48 5.38 1.73 -8.21
N HIS A 49 5.11 3.02 -8.37
CA HIS A 49 4.40 3.81 -7.37
C HIS A 49 3.00 3.25 -7.07
N PHE A 50 2.25 2.90 -8.11
CA PHE A 50 0.93 2.29 -7.96
C PHE A 50 1.00 0.99 -7.15
N ASN A 51 1.95 0.11 -7.49
CA ASN A 51 2.16 -1.15 -6.79
C ASN A 51 2.53 -0.94 -5.33
N GLU A 52 3.38 0.03 -5.01
CA GLU A 52 3.71 0.39 -3.63
C GLU A 52 2.49 0.84 -2.83
N VAL A 53 1.66 1.71 -3.42
CA VAL A 53 0.43 2.19 -2.77
C VAL A 53 -0.53 1.04 -2.51
N GLU A 54 -0.74 0.15 -3.48
CA GLU A 54 -1.62 -1.00 -3.32
C GLU A 54 -1.07 -2.00 -2.29
N GLN A 55 0.24 -2.28 -2.28
CA GLN A 55 0.86 -3.10 -1.25
C GLN A 55 0.71 -2.49 0.15
N ARG A 56 0.88 -1.17 0.27
CA ARG A 56 0.66 -0.46 1.54
C ARG A 56 -0.79 -0.61 2.01
N LYS A 57 -1.77 -0.46 1.11
CA LYS A 57 -3.19 -0.66 1.44
C LYS A 57 -3.49 -2.10 1.89
N GLN A 58 -2.91 -3.10 1.24
CA GLN A 58 -3.08 -4.50 1.62
C GLN A 58 -2.50 -4.84 2.99
N ARG A 59 -1.48 -4.10 3.45
CA ARG A 59 -0.89 -4.24 4.79
C ARG A 59 -1.69 -3.49 5.87
N LEU A 60 -2.67 -2.67 5.51
CA LEU A 60 -3.48 -1.96 6.50
C LEU A 60 -4.41 -2.93 7.23
N PRO A 61 -4.59 -2.77 8.54
CA PRO A 61 -5.58 -3.53 9.30
C PRO A 61 -6.99 -3.40 8.70
N ALA A 62 -7.78 -4.48 8.76
CA ALA A 62 -9.06 -4.62 8.05
C ALA A 62 -10.12 -3.55 8.38
N ASN A 63 -10.02 -2.88 9.53
CA ASN A 63 -10.94 -1.83 9.95
C ASN A 63 -10.36 -0.41 9.79
N THR A 64 -9.24 -0.27 9.08
CA THR A 64 -8.68 1.06 8.75
C THR A 64 -9.70 1.88 7.95
N GLY A 65 -9.97 3.11 8.40
CA GLY A 65 -10.92 4.02 7.75
C GLY A 65 -12.41 3.72 7.99
N LYS A 66 -12.77 2.56 8.57
CA LYS A 66 -14.17 2.27 8.91
C LYS A 66 -14.66 3.18 10.06
N PRO A 67 -15.95 3.57 10.09
CA PRO A 67 -16.50 4.30 11.23
C PRO A 67 -16.39 3.48 12.52
N TRP A 68 -16.36 4.16 13.68
CA TRP A 68 -16.42 3.52 14.99
C TRP A 68 -17.90 3.36 15.39
N SER A 69 -18.30 2.15 15.77
CA SER A 69 -19.61 1.90 16.39
C SER A 69 -19.56 2.15 17.90
N ASP A 70 -20.72 2.29 18.54
CA ASP A 70 -20.81 2.41 19.99
C ASP A 70 -20.29 1.15 20.70
N GLU A 71 -20.46 -0.03 20.09
CA GLU A 71 -19.90 -1.29 20.58
C GLU A 71 -18.37 -1.30 20.50
N ASP A 72 -17.79 -0.82 19.40
CA ASP A 72 -16.34 -0.68 19.28
C ASP A 72 -15.78 0.28 20.33
N ASP A 73 -16.49 1.38 20.62
CA ASP A 73 -16.10 2.34 21.67
C ASP A 73 -16.16 1.72 23.07
N ALA A 74 -17.23 1.00 23.38
CA ALA A 74 -17.39 0.33 24.67
C ALA A 74 -16.29 -0.72 24.87
N ARG A 75 -16.01 -1.54 23.83
CA ARG A 75 -14.95 -2.56 23.87
C ARG A 75 -13.56 -1.94 23.98
N LEU A 76 -13.28 -0.89 23.20
CA LEU A 76 -11.99 -0.19 23.26
C LEU A 76 -11.79 0.44 24.64
N GLY A 77 -12.80 1.16 25.12
CA GLY A 77 -12.75 1.85 26.39
C GLY A 77 -12.56 0.91 27.57
N GLY A 78 -13.36 -0.17 27.63
CA GLY A 78 -13.23 -1.19 28.66
C GLY A 78 -11.89 -1.93 28.60
N GLY A 79 -11.37 -2.22 27.41
CA GLY A 79 -10.06 -2.84 27.25
C GLY A 79 -8.93 -1.94 27.76
N TYR A 80 -8.99 -0.64 27.49
CA TYR A 80 -8.01 0.32 27.99
C TYR A 80 -8.08 0.50 29.51
N ASP A 81 -9.28 0.58 30.07
CA ASP A 81 -9.47 0.68 31.54
C ASP A 81 -8.98 -0.58 32.26
N ALA A 82 -9.05 -1.74 31.58
CA ALA A 82 -8.47 -3.00 32.06
C ALA A 82 -6.94 -3.07 31.93
N GLY A 83 -6.27 -1.98 31.51
CA GLY A 83 -4.81 -1.88 31.43
C GLY A 83 -4.19 -2.47 30.16
N ARG A 84 -4.99 -2.79 29.12
CA ARG A 84 -4.45 -3.26 27.84
C ARG A 84 -3.69 -2.14 27.14
N SER A 85 -2.56 -2.50 26.55
CA SER A 85 -1.74 -1.58 25.77
C SER A 85 -2.43 -1.15 24.46
N VAL A 86 -2.00 0.00 23.92
CA VAL A 86 -2.47 0.49 22.61
C VAL A 86 -2.18 -0.52 21.50
N GLU A 87 -1.09 -1.27 21.60
CA GLU A 87 -0.68 -2.31 20.66
C GLU A 87 -1.61 -3.52 20.67
N GLU A 88 -2.06 -3.93 21.85
CA GLU A 88 -3.04 -5.01 22.01
C GLU A 88 -4.40 -4.61 21.45
N LEU A 89 -4.87 -3.42 21.83
CA LEU A 89 -6.14 -2.87 21.36
C LEU A 89 -6.14 -2.67 19.83
N ALA A 90 -5.02 -2.27 19.25
CA ALA A 90 -4.87 -2.14 17.79
C ALA A 90 -5.06 -3.49 17.07
N ARG A 91 -4.48 -4.56 17.61
CA ARG A 91 -4.65 -5.92 17.09
C ARG A 91 -6.10 -6.39 17.23
N GLU A 92 -6.71 -6.24 18.41
CA GLU A 92 -8.08 -6.71 18.68
C GLU A 92 -9.16 -5.99 17.87
N HIS A 93 -8.99 -4.70 17.63
CA HIS A 93 -9.91 -3.91 16.81
C HIS A 93 -9.59 -3.96 15.32
N ASN A 94 -8.49 -4.63 14.91
CA ASN A 94 -7.98 -4.63 13.54
C ASN A 94 -7.84 -3.20 12.99
N ARG A 95 -7.21 -2.31 13.77
CA ARG A 95 -7.00 -0.90 13.43
C ARG A 95 -5.54 -0.50 13.69
N THR A 96 -5.12 0.63 13.13
CA THR A 96 -3.78 1.16 13.36
C THR A 96 -3.64 1.72 14.78
N ARG A 97 -2.41 1.70 15.34
CA ARG A 97 -2.11 2.32 16.65
C ARG A 97 -2.57 3.77 16.73
N GLY A 98 -2.32 4.56 15.67
CA GLY A 98 -2.77 5.95 15.60
C GLY A 98 -4.30 6.08 15.64
N SER A 99 -5.04 5.18 14.98
CA SER A 99 -6.51 5.15 15.07
C SER A 99 -7.01 4.83 16.47
N ILE A 100 -6.32 3.96 17.20
CA ILE A 100 -6.64 3.64 18.61
C ILE A 100 -6.36 4.84 19.50
N GLN A 101 -5.17 5.44 19.43
CA GLN A 101 -4.80 6.61 20.24
C GLN A 101 -5.76 7.77 20.02
N ALA A 102 -6.04 8.11 18.76
CA ALA A 102 -6.98 9.18 18.44
C ALA A 102 -8.37 8.91 19.00
N ARG A 103 -8.83 7.64 18.97
CA ARG A 103 -10.13 7.29 19.53
C ARG A 103 -10.15 7.35 21.06
N LEU A 104 -9.11 6.87 21.72
CA LEU A 104 -8.96 6.97 23.18
C LEU A 104 -8.92 8.43 23.66
N VAL A 105 -8.29 9.33 22.90
CA VAL A 105 -8.34 10.78 23.17
C VAL A 105 -9.77 11.30 23.06
N LYS A 106 -10.51 10.91 22.01
CA LYS A 106 -11.92 11.30 21.83
C LYS A 106 -12.83 10.74 22.93
N LEU A 107 -12.51 9.58 23.48
CA LEU A 107 -13.19 8.98 24.64
C LEU A 107 -12.73 9.57 25.98
N GLY A 108 -11.78 10.51 25.98
CA GLY A 108 -11.25 11.14 27.20
C GLY A 108 -10.34 10.24 28.05
N LYS A 109 -9.89 9.10 27.50
CA LYS A 109 -9.09 8.09 28.21
C LYS A 109 -7.58 8.28 28.06
N LEU A 110 -7.16 8.95 26.99
CA LEU A 110 -5.77 9.25 26.70
C LEU A 110 -5.59 10.76 26.47
N ARG A 111 -4.45 11.30 26.89
CA ARG A 111 -4.03 12.67 26.58
C ARG A 111 -2.67 12.60 25.88
N LEU A 112 -2.54 13.29 24.76
CA LEU A 112 -1.29 13.41 23.99
C LEU A 112 -0.53 14.67 24.40
#